data_AF-A0A3Q3JH15-F1
#
_entry.id   AF-A0A3Q3JH15-F1
#
_cell.length_a   1.000
_cell.length_b   1.000
_cell.length_c   1.000
_cell.angle_alpha   90.00
_cell.angle_beta   90.00
_cell.angle_gamma   90.00
#
_symmetry.space_group_name_H-M   'P 1'
#
loop_
_entity.id
_entity.type
_entity.pdbx_description
1 polymer ?
#
loop_
_entity_poly.entity_id
_entity_poly.type
_entity_poly.pdbx_seq_one_letter_code
_entity_poly.pdbx_strand_id
1 'polypeptide(L)'
;FKRKNVFTFSLCLWCFKNNTDGLPLDMATESIDDMYDGCRSEARRKETSAQATERKTEHATVIYMYTKVKYIQQTFNKAVITGKHKYSTNKFKFHYFYFYLVDAIQILHHKHKPCRTTYHRTWRHYNHNVIDTNMRFGGFILTGLTKQSSVFNGNVSCFEIQTCFGADVAYYSATKQMGQVLIPPYEVFRITDVLTSDSWCRVVYIQSTKIPRTDLNCKLNHNEISTYLGYRC
;
A
#
# COMPACT_ATOMS: atom_id res chain seq x y z
N PHE A 1 -11.25 -3.38 68.69
CA PHE A 1 -9.92 -3.20 68.07
C PHE A 1 -9.87 -3.98 66.74
N LYS A 2 -9.70 -3.24 65.62
CA LYS A 2 -9.13 -3.58 64.28
C LYS A 2 -9.04 -5.07 63.88
N ARG A 3 -9.45 -5.58 62.70
CA ARG A 3 -9.47 -5.08 61.31
C ARG A 3 -10.58 -5.81 60.52
N LYS A 4 -11.36 -5.10 59.70
CA LYS A 4 -12.06 -5.71 58.54
C LYS A 4 -11.32 -5.23 57.29
N ASN A 5 -10.81 -6.18 56.51
CA ASN A 5 -10.17 -5.92 55.23
C ASN A 5 -11.20 -5.36 54.25
N VAL A 6 -11.07 -4.07 53.93
CA VAL A 6 -11.74 -3.48 52.78
C VAL A 6 -10.85 -3.77 51.58
N PHE A 7 -11.27 -4.70 50.73
CA PHE A 7 -10.73 -4.81 49.38
C PHE A 7 -11.22 -3.59 48.60
N THR A 8 -10.40 -2.55 48.57
CA THR A 8 -10.51 -1.50 47.56
C THR A 8 -10.21 -2.14 46.21
N PHE A 9 -11.27 -2.41 45.44
CA PHE A 9 -11.15 -2.57 43.99
C PHE A 9 -10.60 -1.24 43.46
N SER A 10 -9.28 -1.14 43.35
CA SER A 10 -8.64 -0.14 42.52
C SER A 10 -9.05 -0.47 41.10
N LEU A 11 -10.04 0.27 40.61
CA LEU A 11 -10.40 0.32 39.20
C LEU A 11 -9.09 0.59 38.46
N CYS A 12 -8.62 -0.40 37.69
CA CYS A 12 -7.40 -0.27 36.91
C CYS A 12 -7.63 0.83 35.87
N LEU A 13 -7.21 2.05 36.23
CA LEU A 13 -7.25 3.23 35.38
C LEU A 13 -6.04 3.24 34.42
N TRP A 14 -5.62 2.08 33.92
CA TRP A 14 -4.53 1.85 32.99
C TRP A 14 -4.98 0.65 32.13
N CYS A 15 -5.34 0.72 30.85
CA CYS A 15 -4.97 1.64 29.78
C CYS A 15 -6.12 1.70 28.76
N PHE A 16 -7.02 2.67 28.86
CA PHE A 16 -7.49 3.31 27.63
C PHE A 16 -6.43 4.34 27.27
N LYS A 17 -5.40 3.92 26.52
CA LYS A 17 -4.62 4.89 25.76
C LYS A 17 -5.60 5.51 24.76
N ASN A 18 -6.17 6.64 25.12
CA ASN A 18 -6.63 7.60 24.12
C ASN A 18 -5.39 7.92 23.29
N ASN A 19 -5.27 7.29 22.13
CA ASN A 19 -4.14 7.51 21.24
C ASN A 19 -4.36 8.88 20.57
N THR A 20 -4.06 9.93 21.31
CA THR A 20 -4.03 11.33 20.83
C THR A 20 -2.78 11.61 20.00
N ASP A 21 -1.86 10.66 19.91
CA ASP A 21 -0.65 10.78 19.11
C ASP A 21 -0.95 10.29 17.69
N GLY A 22 -0.87 11.21 16.72
CA GLY A 22 -1.03 10.88 15.31
C GLY A 22 -0.01 9.84 14.85
N LEU A 23 -0.37 9.07 13.81
CA LEU A 23 0.55 8.14 13.18
C LEU A 23 1.72 8.92 12.55
N PRO A 24 2.97 8.45 12.67
CA PRO A 24 4.09 9.08 11.99
C PRO A 24 3.96 8.92 10.48
N LEU A 25 4.36 9.95 9.73
CA LEU A 25 4.68 9.83 8.32
C LEU A 25 6.16 9.48 8.24
N ASP A 26 6.47 8.21 8.08
CA ASP A 26 7.84 7.67 8.09
C ASP A 26 8.16 6.90 6.79
N MET A 27 9.34 6.27 6.74
CA MET A 27 9.81 5.50 5.59
C MET A 27 9.24 4.07 5.50
N ALA A 28 8.34 3.69 6.41
CA ALA A 28 7.74 2.38 6.53
C ALA A 28 8.77 1.24 6.46
N THR A 29 9.76 1.24 7.36
CA THR A 29 10.93 0.35 7.28
C THR A 29 10.61 -1.14 7.38
N GLU A 30 9.44 -1.49 7.92
CA GLU A 30 8.94 -2.85 8.13
C GLU A 30 8.11 -3.40 6.96
N SER A 31 7.92 -2.60 5.92
CA SER A 31 7.05 -2.96 4.82
C SER A 31 7.77 -3.64 3.66
N ILE A 32 7.03 -4.47 2.92
CA ILE A 32 7.52 -5.17 1.73
C ILE A 32 7.54 -4.21 0.53
N ASP A 33 8.68 -4.16 -0.15
CA ASP A 33 9.00 -3.20 -1.21
C ASP A 33 9.69 -3.81 -2.43
N ASP A 34 9.49 -5.11 -2.65
CA ASP A 34 10.07 -5.84 -3.77
C ASP A 34 9.46 -5.37 -5.10
N MET A 35 10.31 -4.86 -5.99
CA MET A 35 9.92 -4.41 -7.33
C MET A 35 10.06 -5.53 -8.37
N TYR A 36 10.68 -6.66 -8.00
CA TYR A 36 11.13 -7.71 -8.90
C TYR A 36 12.04 -7.18 -10.03
N ASP A 37 12.71 -6.05 -9.83
CA ASP A 37 13.57 -5.47 -10.86
C ASP A 37 14.83 -6.31 -11.03
N GLY A 38 15.03 -6.86 -12.23
CA GLY A 38 16.09 -7.83 -12.56
C GLY A 38 15.71 -9.31 -12.41
N CYS A 39 14.69 -9.67 -11.61
CA CYS A 39 14.24 -11.07 -11.44
C CYS A 39 12.79 -11.31 -11.91
N ARG A 40 12.15 -10.31 -12.50
CA ARG A 40 10.77 -10.37 -12.98
C ARG A 40 10.52 -11.52 -13.96
N SER A 41 11.49 -11.84 -14.81
CA SER A 41 11.40 -12.94 -15.78
C SER A 41 11.44 -14.31 -15.12
N GLU A 42 12.02 -14.46 -13.94
CA GLU A 42 11.98 -15.72 -13.19
C GLU A 42 10.59 -15.89 -12.54
N ALA A 43 10.02 -14.77 -12.10
CA ALA A 43 8.66 -14.69 -11.59
C ALA A 43 7.57 -14.64 -12.67
N ARG A 44 7.93 -14.67 -13.96
CA ARG A 44 6.99 -14.77 -15.09
C ARG A 44 7.30 -16.07 -15.80
N ARG A 45 6.35 -17.00 -15.91
CA ARG A 45 6.51 -18.23 -16.72
C ARG A 45 7.12 -17.89 -18.11
N LYS A 46 7.89 -18.81 -18.71
CA LYS A 46 8.29 -18.73 -20.13
C LYS A 46 7.05 -18.45 -20.99
N GLU A 47 7.16 -17.59 -21.99
CA GLU A 47 5.99 -16.92 -22.57
C GLU A 47 5.44 -17.64 -23.82
N THR A 48 4.42 -18.51 -23.65
CA THR A 48 3.54 -18.94 -24.75
C THR A 48 2.31 -18.03 -24.87
N SER A 49 1.60 -18.08 -26.00
CA SER A 49 0.37 -17.30 -26.24
C SER A 49 -0.74 -17.60 -25.22
N ALA A 50 -0.87 -18.85 -24.76
CA ALA A 50 -1.79 -19.26 -23.72
C ALA A 50 -1.43 -18.63 -22.36
N GLN A 51 -0.16 -18.67 -21.98
CA GLN A 51 0.34 -18.09 -20.71
C GLN A 51 0.25 -16.56 -20.70
N ALA A 52 0.41 -15.91 -21.85
CA ALA A 52 0.21 -14.46 -21.96
C ALA A 52 -1.25 -14.04 -21.69
N THR A 53 -2.21 -14.89 -22.07
CA THR A 53 -3.64 -14.67 -21.80
C THR A 53 -3.97 -14.93 -20.34
N GLU A 54 -3.51 -16.05 -19.78
CA GLU A 54 -3.63 -16.39 -18.36
C GLU A 54 -3.09 -15.25 -17.47
N ARG A 55 -1.90 -14.74 -17.77
CA ARG A 55 -1.30 -13.64 -17.01
C ARG A 55 -2.16 -12.36 -17.02
N LYS A 56 -2.76 -12.01 -18.16
CA LYS A 56 -3.70 -10.87 -18.22
C LYS A 56 -4.92 -11.11 -17.33
N THR A 57 -5.41 -12.34 -17.28
CA THR A 57 -6.49 -12.76 -16.37
C THR A 57 -6.07 -12.63 -14.91
N GLU A 58 -4.85 -13.02 -14.55
CA GLU A 58 -4.34 -12.89 -13.18
C GLU A 58 -4.20 -11.44 -12.74
N HIS A 59 -3.64 -10.57 -13.59
CA HIS A 59 -3.57 -9.13 -13.35
C HIS A 59 -4.96 -8.53 -13.12
N ALA A 60 -5.92 -8.85 -13.99
CA ALA A 60 -7.29 -8.38 -13.86
C ALA A 60 -7.94 -8.88 -12.57
N THR A 61 -7.72 -10.16 -12.21
CA THR A 61 -8.29 -10.79 -11.03
C THR A 61 -7.77 -10.15 -9.75
N VAL A 62 -6.46 -9.98 -9.59
CA VAL A 62 -5.91 -9.38 -8.36
C VAL A 62 -6.31 -7.91 -8.20
N ILE A 63 -6.36 -7.13 -9.29
CA ILE A 63 -6.85 -5.74 -9.25
C ILE A 63 -8.34 -5.70 -8.88
N TYR A 64 -9.16 -6.55 -9.50
CA TYR A 64 -10.58 -6.61 -9.20
C TYR A 64 -10.81 -7.00 -7.73
N MET A 65 -10.12 -8.01 -7.22
CA MET A 65 -10.21 -8.42 -5.82
C MET A 65 -9.76 -7.32 -4.86
N TYR A 66 -8.63 -6.66 -5.15
CA TYR A 66 -8.10 -5.55 -4.34
C TYR A 66 -9.08 -4.37 -4.26
N THR A 67 -9.80 -4.09 -5.34
CA THR A 67 -10.73 -2.95 -5.44
C THR A 67 -12.16 -3.29 -4.99
N LYS A 68 -12.59 -4.56 -5.08
CA LYS A 68 -13.95 -5.00 -4.68
C LYS A 68 -14.04 -5.36 -3.21
N VAL A 69 -13.08 -6.11 -2.69
CA VAL A 69 -13.22 -6.80 -1.40
C VAL A 69 -12.44 -6.08 -0.32
N LYS A 70 -13.13 -5.21 0.43
CA LYS A 70 -12.55 -4.38 1.49
C LYS A 70 -11.75 -5.19 2.52
N TYR A 71 -12.24 -6.37 2.91
CA TYR A 71 -11.52 -7.25 3.84
C TYR A 71 -10.17 -7.74 3.28
N ILE A 72 -10.12 -8.13 2.01
CA ILE A 72 -8.88 -8.55 1.34
C ILE A 72 -7.93 -7.37 1.26
N GLN A 73 -8.39 -6.21 0.79
CA GLN A 73 -7.59 -4.98 0.71
C GLN A 73 -6.93 -4.65 2.06
N GLN A 74 -7.70 -4.64 3.14
CA GLN A 74 -7.20 -4.30 4.48
C GLN A 74 -6.23 -5.35 5.03
N THR A 75 -6.55 -6.64 4.88
CA THR A 75 -5.73 -7.74 5.38
C THR A 75 -4.41 -7.83 4.62
N PHE A 76 -4.47 -7.72 3.30
CA PHE A 76 -3.30 -7.68 2.42
C PHE A 76 -2.41 -6.48 2.75
N ASN A 77 -2.94 -5.27 2.78
CA ASN A 77 -2.14 -4.08 3.09
C ASN A 77 -1.50 -4.15 4.48
N LYS A 78 -2.21 -4.67 5.49
CA LYS A 78 -1.61 -4.89 6.83
C LYS A 78 -0.45 -5.89 6.76
N ALA A 79 -0.60 -6.96 6.01
CA ALA A 79 0.45 -7.95 5.81
C ALA A 79 1.66 -7.37 5.07
N VAL A 80 1.44 -6.49 4.08
CA VAL A 80 2.51 -5.79 3.35
C VAL A 80 3.23 -4.79 4.26
N ILE A 81 2.51 -3.98 5.02
CA ILE A 81 3.06 -2.94 5.93
C ILE A 81 3.96 -3.54 7.02
N THR A 82 3.67 -4.75 7.49
CA THR A 82 4.37 -5.39 8.63
C THR A 82 5.16 -6.64 8.21
N GLY A 83 5.31 -6.86 6.91
CA GLY A 83 5.65 -8.16 6.35
C GLY A 83 7.14 -8.40 6.10
N LYS A 84 8.01 -7.38 6.22
CA LYS A 84 9.41 -7.45 5.76
C LYS A 84 10.14 -8.69 6.27
N HIS A 85 10.10 -8.94 7.58
CA HIS A 85 10.76 -10.11 8.19
C HIS A 85 10.13 -11.47 7.85
N LYS A 86 8.90 -11.48 7.30
CA LYS A 86 8.17 -12.69 6.92
C LYS A 86 8.25 -12.97 5.43
N TYR A 87 8.75 -12.02 4.62
CA TYR A 87 8.66 -12.04 3.17
C TYR A 87 9.32 -13.28 2.55
N SER A 88 10.55 -13.62 2.95
CA SER A 88 11.27 -14.82 2.48
C SER A 88 10.84 -16.11 3.19
N THR A 89 9.60 -16.19 3.69
CA THR A 89 9.11 -17.38 4.40
C THR A 89 7.67 -17.65 4.02
N ASN A 90 7.21 -18.88 4.25
CA ASN A 90 5.81 -19.25 4.09
C ASN A 90 4.87 -18.53 5.08
N LYS A 91 5.35 -17.67 5.97
CA LYS A 91 4.54 -16.88 6.91
C LYS A 91 3.89 -15.67 6.24
N PHE A 92 4.51 -15.11 5.19
CA PHE A 92 3.79 -14.21 4.30
C PHE A 92 2.91 -15.07 3.40
N LYS A 93 1.59 -14.83 3.39
CA LYS A 93 0.63 -15.67 2.67
C LYS A 93 0.15 -15.04 1.36
N PHE A 94 0.69 -13.87 1.01
CA PHE A 94 0.23 -13.04 -0.09
C PHE A 94 1.27 -12.87 -1.19
N HIS A 95 2.29 -13.73 -1.30
CA HIS A 95 3.32 -13.64 -2.36
C HIS A 95 2.72 -13.53 -3.76
N TYR A 96 1.81 -14.44 -4.09
CA TYR A 96 1.08 -14.44 -5.36
C TYR A 96 0.40 -13.10 -5.62
N PHE A 97 -0.42 -12.67 -4.66
CA PHE A 97 -1.20 -11.44 -4.78
C PHE A 97 -0.29 -10.22 -4.89
N TYR A 98 0.79 -10.16 -4.11
CA TYR A 98 1.78 -9.09 -4.14
C TYR A 98 2.46 -9.01 -5.50
N PHE A 99 3.01 -10.12 -5.98
CA PHE A 99 3.72 -10.19 -7.25
C PHE A 99 2.83 -9.72 -8.41
N TYR A 100 1.65 -10.32 -8.60
CA TYR A 100 0.79 -9.96 -9.73
C TYR A 100 0.27 -8.52 -9.65
N LEU A 101 0.10 -7.96 -8.45
CA LEU A 101 -0.30 -6.57 -8.30
C LEU A 101 0.84 -5.60 -8.65
N VAL A 102 2.07 -5.86 -8.19
CA VAL A 102 3.27 -5.11 -8.62
C VAL A 102 3.45 -5.21 -10.13
N ASP A 103 3.35 -6.43 -10.65
CA ASP A 103 3.53 -6.73 -12.06
C ASP A 103 2.53 -5.96 -12.94
N ALA A 104 1.26 -5.97 -12.56
CA ALA A 104 0.20 -5.26 -13.26
C ALA A 104 0.42 -3.74 -13.26
N ILE A 105 0.74 -3.16 -12.09
CA ILE A 105 1.02 -1.71 -11.98
C ILE A 105 2.16 -1.31 -12.89
N GLN A 106 3.27 -2.05 -12.88
CA GLN A 106 4.42 -1.74 -13.74
C GLN A 106 4.07 -1.81 -15.23
N ILE A 107 3.32 -2.83 -15.69
CA ILE A 107 2.87 -2.92 -17.10
C ILE A 107 2.00 -1.72 -17.47
N LEU A 108 1.03 -1.38 -16.62
CA LEU A 108 0.08 -0.30 -16.89
C LEU A 108 0.78 1.06 -16.84
N HIS A 109 1.70 1.27 -15.91
CA HIS A 109 2.49 2.49 -15.80
C HIS A 109 3.31 2.75 -17.07
N HIS A 110 3.99 1.73 -17.62
CA HIS A 110 4.79 1.88 -18.84
C HIS A 110 3.99 2.38 -20.06
N LYS A 111 2.66 2.14 -20.10
CA LYS A 111 1.79 2.60 -21.18
C LYS A 111 1.40 4.07 -21.07
N HIS A 112 1.49 4.68 -19.87
CA HIS A 112 0.91 5.99 -19.58
C HIS A 112 1.92 7.01 -19.01
N LYS A 113 3.22 6.90 -19.35
CA LYS A 113 4.31 7.79 -18.89
C LYS A 113 3.95 9.28 -19.08
N PRO A 114 3.43 9.98 -18.06
CA PRO A 114 4.25 10.63 -17.04
C PRO A 114 3.73 10.46 -15.59
N CYS A 115 4.45 11.07 -14.64
CA CYS A 115 3.96 11.27 -13.28
C CYS A 115 2.60 12.02 -13.30
N ARG A 116 1.76 11.78 -12.30
CA ARG A 116 0.41 12.35 -12.23
C ARG A 116 0.04 12.74 -10.82
N THR A 117 -0.80 13.77 -10.70
CA THR A 117 -1.40 14.16 -9.44
C THR A 117 -2.63 13.30 -9.16
N THR A 118 -2.68 12.72 -7.97
CA THR A 118 -3.80 11.95 -7.47
C THR A 118 -4.12 12.37 -6.05
N TYR A 119 -5.25 11.91 -5.55
CA TYR A 119 -5.83 12.33 -4.30
C TYR A 119 -6.11 11.09 -3.44
N HIS A 120 -5.92 11.21 -2.13
CA HIS A 120 -6.25 10.17 -1.18
C HIS A 120 -6.88 10.78 0.08
N ARG A 121 -7.87 10.12 0.66
CA ARG A 121 -8.42 10.47 1.96
C ARG A 121 -8.44 9.28 2.89
N THR A 122 -8.27 9.55 4.18
CA THR A 122 -8.24 8.53 5.22
C THR A 122 -8.82 9.03 6.53
N TRP A 123 -9.34 8.10 7.33
CA TRP A 123 -9.76 8.32 8.72
C TRP A 123 -8.59 8.40 9.70
N ARG A 124 -7.36 8.13 9.24
CA ARG A 124 -6.16 8.15 10.08
C ARG A 124 -5.69 9.59 10.30
N HIS A 125 -5.40 9.92 11.55
CA HIS A 125 -4.70 11.14 11.91
C HIS A 125 -3.19 10.89 11.80
N TYR A 126 -2.47 11.74 11.07
CA TYR A 126 -1.02 11.68 10.95
C TYR A 126 -0.37 12.85 11.70
N ASN A 127 0.93 12.76 11.98
CA ASN A 127 1.69 13.90 12.52
C ASN A 127 2.09 14.85 11.39
N HIS A 128 2.09 16.16 11.68
CA HIS A 128 2.18 17.22 10.67
C HIS A 128 3.53 17.96 10.67
N ASN A 129 4.35 17.80 11.70
CA ASN A 129 5.63 18.50 11.86
C ASN A 129 6.76 17.76 11.12
N VAL A 130 6.58 17.53 9.83
CA VAL A 130 7.44 16.64 9.02
C VAL A 130 7.70 17.18 7.60
N ILE A 131 7.55 18.49 7.38
CA ILE A 131 7.91 19.12 6.10
C ILE A 131 9.38 18.83 5.77
N ASP A 132 9.69 18.66 4.49
CA ASP A 132 11.02 18.34 3.96
C ASP A 132 11.61 16.99 4.38
N THR A 133 10.77 16.11 4.90
CA THR A 133 11.14 14.70 5.16
C THR A 133 10.63 13.78 4.05
N ASN A 134 11.30 12.63 3.92
CA ASN A 134 10.83 11.57 3.04
C ASN A 134 9.90 10.62 3.81
N MET A 135 8.87 10.15 3.11
CA MET A 135 7.91 9.20 3.62
C MET A 135 7.56 8.14 2.58
N ARG A 136 6.97 7.04 3.05
CA ARG A 136 6.43 5.97 2.24
C ARG A 136 5.18 5.43 2.89
N PHE A 137 4.14 5.13 2.11
CA PHE A 137 2.92 4.56 2.68
C PHE A 137 3.12 3.12 3.19
N GLY A 138 4.12 2.42 2.66
CA GLY A 138 4.50 1.07 3.04
C GLY A 138 3.56 -0.02 2.54
N GLY A 139 2.29 0.30 2.27
CA GLY A 139 1.32 -0.57 1.60
C GLY A 139 0.90 -0.01 0.23
N PHE A 140 0.06 -0.75 -0.47
CA PHE A 140 -0.57 -0.25 -1.68
C PHE A 140 -1.64 0.78 -1.31
N ILE A 141 -1.73 1.87 -2.08
CA ILE A 141 -2.78 2.88 -1.87
C ILE A 141 -3.59 3.08 -3.15
N LEU A 142 -4.91 2.93 -3.02
CA LEU A 142 -5.85 3.29 -4.06
C LEU A 142 -6.20 4.78 -3.93
N THR A 143 -5.95 5.51 -5.00
CA THR A 143 -6.12 6.96 -5.10
C THR A 143 -7.08 7.32 -6.23
N GLY A 144 -7.62 8.53 -6.22
CA GLY A 144 -8.50 9.05 -7.26
C GLY A 144 -7.84 10.18 -8.05
N LEU A 145 -8.18 10.36 -9.32
CA LEU A 145 -7.73 11.52 -10.12
C LEU A 145 -8.42 12.83 -9.73
N THR A 146 -9.49 12.78 -8.94
CA THR A 146 -10.21 13.97 -8.48
C THR A 146 -10.44 13.93 -6.97
N LYS A 147 -10.55 15.12 -6.35
CA LYS A 147 -10.84 15.31 -4.92
C LYS A 147 -12.20 14.75 -4.48
N GLN A 148 -13.12 14.55 -5.41
CA GLN A 148 -14.48 14.05 -5.21
C GLN A 148 -14.64 12.54 -5.49
N SER A 149 -13.54 11.82 -5.73
CA SER A 149 -13.60 10.39 -6.05
C SER A 149 -14.28 9.58 -4.94
N SER A 150 -15.26 8.75 -5.31
CA SER A 150 -15.94 7.82 -4.40
C SER A 150 -15.08 6.63 -3.95
N VAL A 151 -13.83 6.55 -4.44
CA VAL A 151 -12.80 5.62 -3.94
C VAL A 151 -12.43 5.94 -2.49
N PHE A 152 -12.64 7.18 -2.06
CA PHE A 152 -12.20 7.66 -0.77
C PHE A 152 -13.08 7.18 0.38
N ASN A 153 -12.41 6.82 1.47
CA ASN A 153 -13.04 6.55 2.76
C ASN A 153 -12.41 7.49 3.81
N GLY A 154 -13.21 8.40 4.35
CA GLY A 154 -12.79 9.30 5.43
C GLY A 154 -12.46 10.72 5.01
N ASN A 155 -12.30 11.56 6.02
CA ASN A 155 -12.15 13.01 5.90
C ASN A 155 -11.23 13.59 6.99
N VAL A 156 -10.37 12.76 7.60
CA VAL A 156 -9.47 13.19 8.69
C VAL A 156 -8.17 13.75 8.12
N SER A 157 -7.48 12.97 7.30
CA SER A 157 -6.27 13.41 6.59
C SER A 157 -6.46 13.21 5.08
N CYS A 158 -6.06 14.22 4.31
CA CYS A 158 -6.12 14.26 2.87
C CYS A 158 -4.69 14.34 2.33
N PHE A 159 -4.44 13.70 1.20
CA PHE A 159 -3.17 13.77 0.50
C PHE A 159 -3.40 14.20 -0.94
N GLU A 160 -2.63 15.18 -1.38
CA GLU A 160 -2.42 15.48 -2.79
C GLU A 160 -1.05 14.91 -3.16
N ILE A 161 -1.06 13.93 -4.07
CA ILE A 161 0.06 13.02 -4.30
C ILE A 161 0.50 13.15 -5.75
N GLN A 162 1.70 13.65 -5.99
CA GLN A 162 2.33 13.53 -7.31
C GLN A 162 3.07 12.19 -7.39
N THR A 163 2.46 11.17 -7.98
CA THR A 163 3.03 9.82 -8.12
C THR A 163 3.68 9.62 -9.49
N CYS A 164 4.83 8.96 -9.51
CA CYS A 164 5.58 8.56 -10.69
C CYS A 164 5.65 7.04 -10.87
N PHE A 165 5.18 6.24 -9.91
CA PHE A 165 5.11 4.77 -10.04
C PHE A 165 3.68 4.23 -10.03
N GLY A 166 2.69 5.05 -9.71
CA GLY A 166 1.29 4.69 -9.76
C GLY A 166 0.80 4.44 -11.19
N ALA A 167 -0.21 3.57 -11.30
CA ALA A 167 -0.84 3.25 -12.58
C ALA A 167 -2.37 3.36 -12.49
N ASP A 168 -3.00 3.80 -13.58
CA ASP A 168 -4.46 3.75 -13.70
C ASP A 168 -4.92 2.30 -13.81
N VAL A 169 -5.76 1.88 -12.87
CA VAL A 169 -6.33 0.53 -12.79
C VAL A 169 -7.85 0.53 -13.00
N ALA A 170 -8.46 1.65 -13.36
CA ALA A 170 -9.91 1.81 -13.48
C ALA A 170 -10.57 0.79 -14.41
N TYR A 171 -9.90 0.43 -15.51
CA TYR A 171 -10.40 -0.56 -16.46
C TYR A 171 -10.59 -1.95 -15.85
N TYR A 172 -9.72 -2.32 -14.91
CA TYR A 172 -9.73 -3.63 -14.23
C TYR A 172 -10.39 -3.57 -12.86
N SER A 173 -10.77 -2.37 -12.39
CA SER A 173 -11.36 -2.19 -11.07
C SER A 173 -12.83 -2.59 -11.04
N ALA A 174 -13.30 -3.00 -9.86
CA ALA A 174 -14.66 -3.49 -9.71
C ALA A 174 -15.73 -2.40 -9.76
N THR A 175 -15.37 -1.15 -9.49
CA THR A 175 -16.29 -0.01 -9.54
C THR A 175 -16.35 0.62 -10.93
N LYS A 176 -15.42 0.28 -11.84
CA LYS A 176 -15.24 0.86 -13.19
C LYS A 176 -15.23 2.39 -13.21
N GLN A 177 -15.04 3.03 -12.06
CA GLN A 177 -14.97 4.48 -11.96
C GLN A 177 -13.63 4.93 -12.53
N MET A 178 -13.70 5.83 -13.51
CA MET A 178 -12.50 6.37 -14.16
C MET A 178 -11.59 7.05 -13.14
N GLY A 179 -10.29 6.96 -13.39
CA GLY A 179 -9.29 7.67 -12.61
C GLY A 179 -8.98 7.04 -11.25
N GLN A 180 -8.99 5.71 -11.18
CA GLN A 180 -8.44 4.98 -10.03
C GLN A 180 -6.97 4.72 -10.26
N VAL A 181 -6.11 5.31 -9.45
CA VAL A 181 -4.67 5.11 -9.54
C VAL A 181 -4.20 4.30 -8.34
N LEU A 182 -3.57 3.15 -8.61
CA LEU A 182 -2.97 2.31 -7.58
C LEU A 182 -1.49 2.63 -7.47
N ILE A 183 -1.06 3.05 -6.27
CA ILE A 183 0.31 3.39 -5.94
C ILE A 183 0.97 2.19 -5.24
N PRO A 184 2.14 1.73 -5.72
CA PRO A 184 2.85 0.59 -5.13
C PRO A 184 3.59 0.97 -3.84
N PRO A 185 3.93 -0.01 -2.97
CA PRO A 185 4.48 0.25 -1.65
C PRO A 185 5.90 0.80 -1.66
N TYR A 186 6.67 0.62 -2.74
CA TYR A 186 8.07 1.04 -2.85
C TYR A 186 8.26 2.52 -3.21
N GLU A 187 7.21 3.25 -3.58
CA GLU A 187 7.34 4.66 -3.96
C GLU A 187 7.63 5.57 -2.75
N VAL A 188 8.73 6.33 -2.83
CA VAL A 188 9.14 7.28 -1.81
C VAL A 188 8.72 8.69 -2.21
N PHE A 189 8.11 9.41 -1.28
CA PHE A 189 7.64 10.77 -1.46
C PHE A 189 8.36 11.74 -0.53
N ARG A 190 8.62 12.95 -0.99
CA ARG A 190 9.00 14.09 -0.14
C ARG A 190 7.73 14.83 0.26
N ILE A 191 7.62 15.18 1.54
CA ILE A 191 6.54 16.04 2.04
C ILE A 191 6.91 17.48 1.74
N THR A 192 6.13 18.13 0.87
CA THR A 192 6.43 19.48 0.39
C THR A 192 5.68 20.54 1.18
N ASP A 193 4.47 20.24 1.65
CA ASP A 193 3.65 21.22 2.38
C ASP A 193 2.55 20.53 3.20
N VAL A 194 2.03 21.21 4.22
CA VAL A 194 0.91 20.76 5.05
C VAL A 194 -0.05 21.92 5.30
N LEU A 195 -1.26 21.82 4.74
CA LEU A 195 -2.34 22.78 4.92
C LEU A 195 -3.34 22.29 5.99
N THR A 196 -3.40 23.00 7.12
CA THR A 196 -4.25 22.63 8.27
C THR A 196 -5.68 23.17 8.18
N SER A 197 -5.92 24.17 7.34
CA SER A 197 -7.21 24.81 7.11
C SER A 197 -7.55 24.76 5.61
N ASP A 198 -8.23 23.70 5.19
CA ASP A 198 -8.77 23.55 3.83
C ASP A 198 -10.22 23.05 3.95
N SER A 199 -11.08 23.53 3.06
CA SER A 199 -12.47 23.09 2.89
C SER A 199 -12.63 21.59 2.59
N TRP A 200 -11.58 20.94 2.08
CA TRP A 200 -11.57 19.54 1.67
C TRP A 200 -11.33 18.59 2.86
N CYS A 201 -10.16 18.70 3.49
CA CYS A 201 -9.78 18.32 4.85
C CYS A 201 -8.32 18.74 5.07
N ARG A 202 -7.68 18.43 6.21
CA ARG A 202 -6.25 18.74 6.39
C ARG A 202 -5.42 18.05 5.30
N VAL A 203 -4.76 18.83 4.44
CA VAL A 203 -4.06 18.32 3.24
C VAL A 203 -2.56 18.26 3.47
N VAL A 204 -1.97 17.10 3.16
CA VAL A 204 -0.52 16.91 3.06
C VAL A 204 -0.16 16.80 1.59
N TYR A 205 0.72 17.68 1.13
CA TYR A 205 1.23 17.66 -0.24
C TYR A 205 2.50 16.82 -0.29
N ILE A 206 2.51 15.82 -1.16
CA ILE A 206 3.65 14.92 -1.30
C ILE A 206 4.02 14.73 -2.77
N GLN A 207 5.33 14.72 -3.05
CA GLN A 207 5.86 14.55 -4.39
C GLN A 207 6.78 13.35 -4.47
N SER A 208 6.62 12.53 -5.50
CA SER A 208 7.49 11.39 -5.75
C SER A 208 8.93 11.84 -5.90
N THR A 209 9.83 11.19 -5.18
CA THR A 209 11.27 11.40 -5.33
C THR A 209 11.82 10.76 -6.59
N LYS A 210 11.00 9.97 -7.32
CA LYS A 210 11.38 9.13 -8.47
C LYS A 210 12.39 8.03 -8.15
N ILE A 211 12.79 7.91 -6.88
CA ILE A 211 13.71 6.90 -6.39
C ILE A 211 12.91 5.95 -5.50
N PRO A 212 12.72 4.68 -5.88
CA PRO A 212 11.99 3.73 -5.07
C PRO A 212 12.84 3.21 -3.91
N ARG A 213 12.19 2.69 -2.87
CA ARG A 213 12.83 1.86 -1.85
C ARG A 213 12.91 0.41 -2.35
N THR A 214 14.04 -0.25 -2.13
CA THR A 214 14.34 -1.57 -2.71
C THR A 214 14.97 -2.54 -1.71
N ASP A 215 14.60 -2.48 -0.42
CA ASP A 215 15.20 -3.31 0.63
C ASP A 215 15.03 -4.82 0.37
N LEU A 216 13.91 -5.20 -0.25
CA LEU A 216 13.57 -6.59 -0.57
C LEU A 216 13.57 -6.88 -2.07
N ASN A 217 14.12 -5.99 -2.91
CA ASN A 217 14.11 -6.22 -4.35
C ASN A 217 14.81 -7.53 -4.71
N CYS A 218 14.08 -8.44 -5.35
CA CYS A 218 14.57 -9.77 -5.72
C CYS A 218 15.13 -10.58 -4.55
N LYS A 219 14.53 -10.43 -3.37
CA LYS A 219 14.98 -11.14 -2.16
C LYS A 219 14.67 -12.64 -2.18
N LEU A 220 13.63 -13.04 -2.93
CA LEU A 220 13.23 -14.43 -3.08
C LEU A 220 14.12 -15.13 -4.11
N ASN A 221 14.58 -16.34 -3.80
CA ASN A 221 15.31 -17.16 -4.76
C ASN A 221 14.34 -17.89 -5.72
N HIS A 222 14.89 -18.49 -6.78
CA HIS A 222 14.13 -19.23 -7.79
C HIS A 222 13.16 -20.28 -7.20
N ASN A 223 13.60 -21.07 -6.19
CA ASN A 223 12.77 -22.11 -5.59
C ASN A 223 11.60 -21.53 -4.78
N GLU A 224 11.84 -20.42 -4.08
CA GLU A 224 10.81 -19.68 -3.35
C GLU A 224 9.79 -19.07 -4.32
N ILE A 225 10.25 -18.41 -5.38
CA ILE A 225 9.39 -17.88 -6.45
C ILE A 225 8.52 -19.01 -7.03
N SER A 226 9.14 -20.15 -7.37
CA SER A 226 8.45 -21.33 -7.89
C SER A 226 7.37 -21.84 -6.95
N THR A 227 7.70 -21.94 -5.67
CA THR A 227 6.78 -22.45 -4.65
C THR A 227 5.61 -21.50 -4.43
N TYR A 228 5.88 -20.20 -4.31
CA TYR A 228 4.88 -19.22 -3.89
C TYR A 228 3.99 -18.73 -5.03
N LEU A 229 4.47 -18.74 -6.27
CA LEU A 229 3.70 -18.36 -7.45
C LEU A 229 3.00 -19.55 -8.12
N GLY A 230 3.08 -20.74 -7.51
CA GLY A 230 2.36 -21.92 -7.98
C GLY A 230 2.95 -22.54 -9.24
N TYR A 231 4.26 -22.43 -9.45
CA TYR A 231 4.98 -23.25 -10.43
C TYR A 231 5.23 -24.62 -9.79
N ARG A 232 4.20 -25.46 -9.75
CA ARG A 232 4.44 -26.90 -9.66
C ARG A 232 4.86 -27.36 -11.05
N CYS A 233 6.12 -27.79 -11.16
CA CYS A 233 6.58 -28.66 -12.23
C CYS A 233 5.73 -29.94 -12.29
#